data_AF-A0AA96XG97-F1
#
_entry.id   AF-A0AA96XG97-F1
#
_cell.length_a   1.000
_cell.length_b   1.000
_cell.length_c   1.000
_cell.angle_alpha   90.00
_cell.angle_beta   90.00
_cell.angle_gamma   90.00
#
_symmetry.space_group_name_H-M   'P 1'
#
loop_
_entity.id
_entity.type
_entity.pdbx_description
1 polymer ?
#
loop_
_entity_poly.entity_id
_entity_poly.type
_entity_poly.pdbx_seq_one_letter_code
_entity_poly.pdbx_strand_id
1 'polypeptide(L)'
;MDAVVTGTLARHRQTAEACLAALGCGTVAVQTAGFNEFDHEEIVARHTPRYADPEVLRAELSQTESPWRAYQALFTDAVARWVAGQHDAEYTEPWSAFGERCRRAMDALIQEMGASKNALVFTSGGTITAICQELLRIPDEHAFRLNLTLANCGLTKVIYSERGRYLSTLNEHSHFEGAQRALLTYR
;
A
#
# COMPACT_ATOMS: atom_id res chain seq x y z
N MET A 1 8.26 -1.70 21.27
CA MET A 1 7.25 -1.04 20.42
C MET A 1 5.99 -0.92 21.24
N ASP A 2 5.37 0.25 21.25
CA ASP A 2 4.16 0.49 22.05
C ASP A 2 2.94 -0.15 21.40
N ALA A 3 2.90 -0.17 20.07
CA ALA A 3 1.89 -0.89 19.30
C ALA A 3 2.49 -1.61 18.09
N VAL A 4 1.84 -2.69 17.67
CA VAL A 4 2.13 -3.38 16.41
C VAL A 4 0.80 -3.64 15.71
N VAL A 5 0.69 -3.21 14.46
CA VAL A 5 -0.54 -3.33 13.67
C VAL A 5 -0.23 -3.96 12.32
N THR A 6 -1.15 -4.78 11.83
CA THR A 6 -1.08 -5.40 10.50
C THR A 6 -2.37 -5.18 9.75
N GLY A 7 -2.29 -5.12 8.41
CA GLY A 7 -3.45 -5.44 7.59
C GLY A 7 -3.84 -6.92 7.73
N THR A 8 -5.03 -7.28 7.22
CA THR A 8 -5.57 -8.64 7.31
C THR A 8 -5.05 -9.57 6.21
N LEU A 9 -4.18 -9.09 5.31
CA LEU A 9 -3.63 -9.92 4.24
C LEU A 9 -2.52 -10.83 4.77
N ALA A 10 -2.41 -12.04 4.20
CA ALA A 10 -1.42 -13.03 4.63
C ALA A 10 0.01 -12.46 4.61
N ARG A 11 0.38 -11.73 3.53
CA ARG A 11 1.70 -11.09 3.41
C ARG A 11 1.99 -10.08 4.53
N HIS A 12 0.99 -9.34 5.02
CA HIS A 12 1.18 -8.39 6.11
C HIS A 12 1.51 -9.11 7.41
N ARG A 13 0.75 -10.16 7.74
CA ARG A 13 0.99 -11.01 8.92
C ARG A 13 2.35 -11.69 8.86
N GLN A 14 2.66 -12.35 7.75
CA GLN A 14 3.89 -13.12 7.61
C GLN A 14 5.13 -12.23 7.73
N THR A 15 5.11 -11.03 7.14
CA THR A 15 6.19 -10.05 7.32
C THR A 15 6.27 -9.58 8.77
N ALA A 16 5.13 -9.31 9.42
CA ALA A 16 5.11 -8.92 10.82
C ALA A 16 5.71 -9.99 11.73
N GLU A 17 5.25 -11.24 11.60
CA GLU A 17 5.74 -12.38 12.38
C GLU A 17 7.26 -12.54 12.25
N ALA A 18 7.78 -12.54 11.02
CA ALA A 18 9.21 -12.68 10.77
C ALA A 18 10.02 -11.51 11.36
N CYS A 19 9.57 -10.27 11.16
CA CYS A 19 10.27 -9.08 11.66
C CYS A 19 10.24 -9.00 13.20
N LEU A 20 9.10 -9.27 13.82
CA LEU A 20 8.95 -9.21 15.28
C LEU A 20 9.77 -10.30 15.98
N ALA A 21 9.80 -11.50 15.40
CA ALA A 21 10.65 -12.59 15.88
C ALA A 21 12.14 -12.20 15.82
N ALA A 22 12.59 -11.62 14.70
CA ALA A 22 13.98 -11.16 14.55
C ALA A 22 14.32 -9.98 15.49
N LEU A 23 13.36 -9.09 15.76
CA LEU A 23 13.52 -7.97 16.69
C LEU A 23 13.46 -8.39 18.17
N GLY A 24 13.06 -9.62 18.49
CA GLY A 24 12.74 -10.03 19.85
C GLY A 24 11.59 -9.22 20.45
N CYS A 25 10.68 -8.71 19.63
CA CYS A 25 9.58 -7.85 20.06
C CYS A 25 8.40 -8.70 20.53
N GLY A 26 8.09 -8.67 21.83
CA GLY A 26 6.97 -9.40 22.42
C GLY A 26 5.60 -8.72 22.28
N THR A 27 5.51 -7.59 21.59
CA THR A 27 4.24 -6.87 21.40
C THR A 27 3.36 -7.65 20.43
N VAL A 28 2.14 -7.99 20.87
CA VAL A 28 1.17 -8.71 20.04
C VAL A 28 0.66 -7.80 18.93
N ALA A 29 0.69 -8.30 17.69
CA ALA A 29 0.17 -7.59 16.54
C ALA A 29 -1.36 -7.58 16.52
N VAL A 30 -1.96 -6.39 16.41
CA VAL A 30 -3.41 -6.22 16.20
C VAL A 30 -3.69 -6.15 14.69
N GLN A 31 -4.76 -6.78 14.24
CA GLN A 31 -5.14 -6.76 12.83
C GLN A 31 -6.26 -5.75 12.57
N THR A 32 -6.17 -5.03 11.46
CA THR A 32 -7.24 -4.14 11.00
C THR A 32 -7.31 -4.07 9.48
N ALA A 33 -8.51 -4.15 8.93
CA ALA A 33 -8.73 -3.97 7.50
C ALA A 33 -8.41 -2.54 7.04
N GLY A 34 -8.32 -1.57 7.96
CA GLY A 34 -7.95 -0.19 7.65
C GLY A 34 -6.61 -0.05 6.94
N PHE A 35 -5.68 -0.96 7.18
CA PHE A 35 -4.36 -1.00 6.53
C PHE A 35 -4.26 -2.01 5.37
N ASN A 36 -5.39 -2.51 4.86
CA ASN A 36 -5.38 -3.39 3.69
C ASN A 36 -5.07 -2.63 2.40
N GLU A 37 -4.40 -3.33 1.48
CA GLU A 37 -4.21 -2.85 0.11
C GLU A 37 -5.55 -2.78 -0.62
N PHE A 38 -5.65 -1.87 -1.60
CA PHE A 38 -6.80 -1.80 -2.50
C PHE A 38 -6.96 -3.10 -3.32
N ASP A 39 -8.17 -3.32 -3.84
CA ASP A 39 -8.47 -4.46 -4.69
C ASP A 39 -8.00 -4.21 -6.13
N HIS A 40 -6.77 -4.63 -6.42
CA HIS A 40 -6.19 -4.52 -7.77
C HIS A 40 -6.94 -5.34 -8.83
N GLU A 41 -7.63 -6.42 -8.45
CA GLU A 41 -8.38 -7.26 -9.38
C GLU A 41 -9.66 -6.53 -9.80
N GLU A 42 -10.38 -5.93 -8.84
CA GLU A 42 -11.52 -5.07 -9.16
C GLU A 42 -11.09 -3.89 -10.04
N ILE A 43 -9.97 -3.23 -9.72
CA ILE A 43 -9.50 -2.08 -10.51
C ILE A 43 -9.31 -2.45 -11.99
N VAL A 44 -8.64 -3.57 -12.26
CA VAL A 44 -8.43 -4.08 -13.62
C VAL A 44 -9.75 -4.51 -14.26
N ALA A 45 -10.60 -5.23 -13.52
CA ALA A 45 -11.88 -5.72 -14.02
C ALA A 45 -12.84 -4.57 -14.38
N ARG A 46 -12.92 -3.49 -13.60
CA ARG A 46 -13.77 -2.33 -13.93
C ARG A 46 -13.25 -1.54 -15.13
N HIS A 47 -11.93 -1.44 -15.27
CA HIS A 47 -11.32 -0.82 -16.46
C HIS A 47 -11.51 -1.67 -17.72
N THR A 48 -11.42 -3.00 -17.60
CA THR A 48 -11.55 -3.92 -18.73
C THR A 48 -12.39 -5.14 -18.31
N PRO A 49 -13.73 -5.09 -18.44
CA PRO A 49 -14.66 -6.08 -17.88
C PRO A 49 -14.36 -7.55 -18.20
N ARG A 50 -13.83 -7.83 -19.38
CA ARG A 50 -13.43 -9.19 -19.80
C ARG A 50 -12.27 -9.78 -18.98
N TYR A 51 -11.48 -8.95 -18.31
CA TYR A 51 -10.41 -9.36 -17.40
C TYR A 51 -10.91 -9.65 -15.98
N ALA A 52 -12.23 -9.58 -15.74
CA ALA A 52 -12.84 -10.20 -14.56
C ALA A 52 -12.62 -11.72 -14.54
N ASP A 53 -12.35 -12.34 -15.69
CA ASP A 53 -11.81 -13.69 -15.77
C ASP A 53 -10.26 -13.66 -15.82
N PRO A 54 -9.56 -14.10 -14.76
CA PRO A 54 -8.10 -14.10 -14.73
C PRO A 54 -7.45 -14.99 -15.79
N GLU A 55 -8.14 -16.02 -16.29
CA GLU A 55 -7.61 -16.89 -17.33
C GLU A 55 -7.56 -16.18 -18.68
N VAL A 56 -8.56 -15.33 -18.97
CA VAL A 56 -8.57 -14.48 -20.18
C VAL A 56 -7.40 -13.50 -20.13
N LEU A 57 -7.22 -12.80 -19.00
CA LEU A 57 -6.10 -11.88 -18.82
C LEU A 57 -4.76 -12.59 -19.00
N ARG A 58 -4.57 -13.75 -18.36
CA ARG A 58 -3.32 -14.52 -18.45
C ARG A 58 -3.04 -15.00 -19.86
N ALA A 59 -4.05 -15.54 -20.55
CA ALA A 59 -3.93 -16.03 -21.91
C ALA A 59 -3.45 -14.92 -22.86
N GLU A 60 -4.03 -13.73 -22.77
CA GLU A 60 -3.65 -12.62 -23.64
C GLU A 60 -2.30 -12.01 -23.30
N LEU A 61 -2.01 -11.81 -22.01
CA LEU A 61 -0.69 -11.32 -21.59
C LEU A 61 0.43 -12.23 -22.09
N SER A 62 0.21 -13.55 -22.08
CA SER A 62 1.17 -14.56 -22.55
C SER A 62 1.49 -14.46 -24.05
N GLN A 63 0.63 -13.81 -24.84
CA GLN A 63 0.82 -13.60 -26.27
C GLN A 63 1.61 -12.32 -26.59
N THR A 64 1.90 -11.49 -25.58
CA THR A 64 2.66 -10.24 -25.77
C THR A 64 4.17 -10.50 -25.69
N GLU A 65 4.98 -9.65 -26.33
CA GLU A 65 6.45 -9.73 -26.26
C GLU A 65 6.98 -9.62 -24.83
N SER A 66 6.27 -8.89 -23.97
CA SER A 66 6.63 -8.71 -22.56
C SER A 66 5.35 -8.70 -21.71
N PRO A 67 4.92 -9.86 -21.20
CA PRO A 67 3.71 -9.98 -20.37
C PRO A 67 3.72 -9.02 -19.17
N TRP A 68 4.89 -8.84 -18.55
CA TRP A 68 5.09 -7.90 -17.45
C TRP A 68 4.80 -6.45 -17.86
N ARG A 69 5.40 -5.96 -18.95
CA ARG A 69 5.19 -4.58 -19.41
C ARG A 69 3.77 -4.35 -19.88
N ALA A 70 3.17 -5.34 -20.55
CA ALA A 70 1.77 -5.27 -20.97
C ALA A 70 0.82 -5.14 -19.77
N TYR A 71 1.04 -5.95 -18.72
CA TYR A 71 0.27 -5.84 -17.49
C TYR A 71 0.50 -4.50 -16.78
N GLN A 72 1.75 -4.02 -16.71
CA GLN A 72 2.07 -2.74 -16.09
C GLN A 72 1.37 -1.56 -16.79
N ALA A 73 1.31 -1.57 -18.13
CA ALA A 73 0.59 -0.57 -18.91
C ALA A 73 -0.92 -0.64 -18.64
N LEU A 74 -1.53 -1.83 -18.74
CA LEU A 74 -2.94 -2.06 -18.42
C LEU A 74 -3.30 -1.57 -17.00
N PHE A 75 -2.47 -1.94 -16.02
CA PHE A 75 -2.69 -1.58 -14.63
C PHE A 75 -2.56 -0.06 -14.40
N THR A 76 -1.61 0.59 -15.09
CA THR A 76 -1.46 2.05 -15.03
C THR A 76 -2.72 2.77 -15.53
N ASP A 77 -3.27 2.33 -16.66
CA ASP A 77 -4.50 2.91 -17.23
C ASP A 77 -5.72 2.65 -16.32
N ALA A 78 -5.84 1.43 -15.78
CA ALA A 78 -6.91 1.05 -14.87
C ALA A 78 -6.90 1.88 -13.59
N VAL A 79 -5.72 2.10 -13.01
CA VAL A 79 -5.53 2.95 -11.84
C VAL A 79 -5.81 4.41 -12.17
N ALA A 80 -5.37 4.93 -13.32
CA ALA A 80 -5.64 6.30 -13.71
C ALA A 80 -7.16 6.57 -13.78
N ARG A 81 -7.93 5.62 -14.32
CA ARG A 81 -9.40 5.68 -14.32
C ARG A 81 -9.98 5.69 -12.91
N TRP A 82 -9.50 4.81 -12.03
CA TRP A 82 -9.98 4.69 -10.64
C TRP A 82 -9.70 5.96 -9.82
N VAL A 83 -8.51 6.53 -9.97
CA VAL A 83 -8.06 7.75 -9.25
C VAL A 83 -8.77 9.01 -9.77
N ALA A 84 -9.16 9.06 -11.04
CA ALA A 84 -9.81 10.23 -11.63
C ALA A 84 -11.21 10.54 -11.06
N GLY A 85 -11.83 9.62 -10.33
CA GLY A 85 -13.12 9.86 -9.65
C GLY A 85 -14.36 9.85 -10.54
N GLN A 86 -14.18 9.90 -11.86
CA GLN A 86 -15.27 10.02 -12.84
C GLN A 86 -16.19 8.78 -12.90
N HIS A 87 -15.74 7.65 -12.34
CA HIS A 87 -16.42 6.36 -12.38
C HIS A 87 -16.59 5.74 -10.99
N ASP A 88 -16.56 6.55 -9.92
CA ASP A 88 -16.60 6.08 -8.52
C ASP A 88 -17.76 5.11 -8.24
N ALA A 89 -18.93 5.35 -8.83
CA ALA A 89 -20.11 4.50 -8.64
C ALA A 89 -19.94 3.05 -9.13
N GLU A 90 -18.90 2.76 -9.93
CA GLU A 90 -18.61 1.42 -10.43
C GLU A 90 -17.68 0.60 -9.53
N TYR A 91 -17.00 1.24 -8.59
CA TYR A 91 -16.01 0.59 -7.72
C TYR A 91 -16.62 0.32 -6.34
N THR A 92 -16.31 -0.84 -5.76
CA THR A 92 -16.70 -1.16 -4.38
C THR A 92 -16.03 -0.20 -3.40
N GLU A 93 -14.77 0.15 -3.68
CA GLU A 93 -14.02 1.14 -2.94
C GLU A 93 -13.40 2.17 -3.91
N PRO A 94 -14.04 3.34 -4.11
CA PRO A 94 -13.45 4.46 -4.84
C PRO A 94 -12.12 4.93 -4.23
N TRP A 95 -11.27 5.61 -5.00
CA TRP A 95 -9.99 6.14 -4.52
C TRP A 95 -10.15 7.02 -3.27
N SER A 96 -11.15 7.90 -3.28
CA SER A 96 -11.50 8.77 -2.15
C SER A 96 -11.86 7.97 -0.88
N ALA A 97 -12.62 6.88 -1.03
CA ALA A 97 -13.01 6.01 0.06
C ALA A 97 -11.82 5.19 0.60
N PHE A 98 -10.93 4.72 -0.28
CA PHE A 98 -9.69 4.05 0.08
C PHE A 98 -8.79 4.97 0.92
N GLY A 99 -8.55 6.20 0.45
CA GLY A 99 -7.76 7.20 1.18
C GLY A 99 -8.36 7.50 2.56
N GLU A 100 -9.68 7.72 2.61
CA GLU A 100 -10.40 7.96 3.86
C GLU A 100 -10.37 6.76 4.83
N ARG A 101 -10.38 5.52 4.32
CA ARG A 101 -10.16 4.32 5.15
C ARG A 101 -8.75 4.31 5.75
N CYS A 102 -7.71 4.55 4.95
CA CYS A 102 -6.32 4.57 5.41
C CYS A 102 -6.09 5.68 6.46
N ARG A 103 -6.65 6.87 6.22
CA ARG A 103 -6.58 8.00 7.14
C ARG A 103 -7.24 7.69 8.48
N ARG A 104 -8.48 7.16 8.47
CA ARG A 104 -9.19 6.76 9.69
C ARG A 104 -8.44 5.68 10.47
N ALA A 105 -7.79 4.74 9.80
CA ALA A 105 -6.96 3.73 10.47
C ALA A 105 -5.76 4.35 11.19
N MET A 106 -5.11 5.34 10.57
CA MET A 106 -4.02 6.08 11.18
C MET A 106 -4.50 6.95 12.36
N ASP A 107 -5.65 7.62 12.21
CA ASP A 107 -6.29 8.41 13.28
C ASP A 107 -6.55 7.56 14.52
N ALA A 108 -7.20 6.41 14.33
CA ALA A 108 -7.55 5.50 15.40
C ALA A 108 -6.31 4.98 16.13
N LEU A 109 -5.28 4.58 15.39
CA LEU A 109 -4.01 4.10 15.97
C LEU A 109 -3.32 5.20 16.80
N ILE A 110 -3.21 6.42 16.28
CA ILE A 110 -2.59 7.53 17.00
C ILE A 110 -3.39 7.88 18.26
N GLN A 111 -4.72 7.91 18.16
CA GLN A 111 -5.60 8.19 19.27
C GLN A 111 -5.49 7.14 20.38
N GLU A 112 -5.44 5.85 20.01
CA GLU A 112 -5.28 4.75 20.96
C GLU A 112 -3.92 4.79 21.68
N MET A 113 -2.84 5.10 20.95
CA MET A 113 -1.51 5.18 21.54
C MET A 113 -1.30 6.40 22.44
N GLY A 114 -1.88 7.55 22.09
CA GLY A 114 -1.57 8.83 22.72
C GLY A 114 -0.18 9.36 22.32
N ALA A 115 0.30 10.38 23.03
CA ALA A 115 1.53 11.09 22.67
C ALA A 115 2.82 10.30 22.99
N SER A 116 3.87 10.55 22.20
CA SER A 116 5.24 10.05 22.45
C SER A 116 5.37 8.52 22.43
N LYS A 117 4.62 7.85 21.54
CA LYS A 117 4.60 6.39 21.38
C LYS A 117 5.00 5.96 19.98
N ASN A 118 5.51 4.74 19.84
CA ASN A 118 5.93 4.19 18.55
C ASN A 118 5.11 2.96 18.17
N ALA A 119 4.57 2.97 16.94
CA ALA A 119 3.94 1.83 16.31
C ALA A 119 4.78 1.26 15.16
N LEU A 120 4.72 -0.06 14.97
CA LEU A 120 5.05 -0.69 13.70
C LEU A 120 3.75 -1.04 12.97
N VAL A 121 3.63 -0.62 11.71
CA VAL A 121 2.47 -0.93 10.85
C VAL A 121 2.94 -1.71 9.65
N PHE A 122 2.50 -2.96 9.53
CA PHE A 122 2.79 -3.83 8.39
C PHE A 122 1.64 -3.75 7.38
N THR A 123 1.90 -3.09 6.24
CA THR A 123 0.90 -2.77 5.22
C THR A 123 1.46 -2.90 3.80
N SER A 124 0.80 -2.33 2.78
CA SER A 124 1.24 -2.35 1.38
C SER A 124 1.38 -0.96 0.79
N GLY A 125 1.89 -0.92 -0.45
CA GLY A 125 2.28 0.30 -1.12
C GLY A 125 1.12 1.27 -1.35
N GLY A 126 -0.09 0.80 -1.65
CA GLY A 126 -1.23 1.70 -1.89
C GLY A 126 -1.63 2.43 -0.61
N THR A 127 -1.68 1.72 0.52
CA THR A 127 -1.92 2.33 1.84
C THR A 127 -0.88 3.37 2.19
N ILE A 128 0.41 3.06 1.97
CA ILE A 128 1.52 4.01 2.18
C ILE A 128 1.36 5.22 1.25
N THR A 129 0.96 4.98 0.00
CA THR A 129 0.73 6.02 -1.01
C THR A 129 -0.38 6.97 -0.59
N ALA A 130 -1.53 6.46 -0.17
CA ALA A 130 -2.65 7.27 0.32
C ALA A 130 -2.27 8.13 1.54
N ILE A 131 -1.55 7.54 2.50
CA ILE A 131 -1.04 8.26 3.66
C ILE A 131 -0.08 9.37 3.24
N CYS A 132 0.91 9.06 2.40
CA CYS A 132 1.91 10.04 1.99
C CYS A 132 1.30 11.14 1.12
N GLN A 133 0.35 10.78 0.27
CA GLN A 133 -0.39 11.72 -0.55
C GLN A 133 -1.10 12.77 0.32
N GLU A 134 -1.83 12.34 1.34
CA GLU A 134 -2.51 13.25 2.28
C GLU A 134 -1.50 14.16 2.99
N LEU A 135 -0.43 13.58 3.56
CA LEU A 135 0.58 14.32 4.31
C LEU A 135 1.32 15.36 3.46
N LEU A 136 1.56 15.06 2.19
CA LEU A 136 2.29 15.93 1.25
C LEU A 136 1.37 16.77 0.35
N ARG A 137 0.05 16.61 0.48
CA ARG A 137 -0.97 17.27 -0.36
C ARG A 137 -0.72 17.05 -1.85
N ILE A 138 -0.37 15.82 -2.22
CA ILE A 138 -0.15 15.44 -3.62
C ILE A 138 -1.52 15.34 -4.31
N PRO A 139 -1.71 15.96 -5.49
CA PRO A 139 -2.93 15.79 -6.28
C PRO A 139 -3.22 14.32 -6.56
N ASP A 140 -4.50 13.92 -6.55
CA ASP A 140 -4.92 12.52 -6.76
C ASP A 140 -4.26 11.90 -8.00
N GLU A 141 -4.32 12.60 -9.15
CA GLU A 141 -3.72 12.19 -10.43
C GLU A 141 -2.20 11.91 -10.37
N HIS A 142 -1.51 12.32 -9.31
CA HIS A 142 -0.08 12.10 -9.12
C HIS A 142 0.22 11.12 -7.99
N ALA A 143 -0.75 10.79 -7.14
CA ALA A 143 -0.54 9.96 -5.95
C ALA A 143 0.10 8.62 -6.33
N PHE A 144 -0.42 7.96 -7.36
CA PHE A 144 0.03 6.62 -7.73
C PHE A 144 1.44 6.56 -8.31
N ARG A 145 2.02 7.69 -8.73
CA ARG A 145 3.43 7.74 -9.13
C ARG A 145 4.37 7.39 -7.98
N LEU A 146 3.97 7.66 -6.73
CA LEU A 146 4.70 7.19 -5.56
C LEU A 146 4.69 5.66 -5.51
N ASN A 147 3.51 5.05 -5.64
CA ASN A 147 3.32 3.59 -5.55
C ASN A 147 4.26 2.81 -6.45
N LEU A 148 4.39 3.24 -7.72
CA LEU A 148 5.24 2.62 -8.75
C LEU A 148 6.73 2.59 -8.38
N THR A 149 7.16 3.42 -7.45
CA THR A 149 8.57 3.50 -7.02
C THR A 149 8.82 2.82 -5.68
N LEU A 150 7.79 2.33 -5.01
CA LEU A 150 7.93 1.68 -3.71
C LEU A 150 8.52 0.28 -3.88
N ALA A 151 9.70 0.07 -3.30
CA ALA A 151 10.30 -1.24 -3.13
C ALA A 151 9.53 -2.07 -2.09
N ASN A 152 9.52 -3.39 -2.28
CA ASN A 152 9.07 -4.33 -1.26
C ASN A 152 9.91 -4.17 0.03
N CYS A 153 9.27 -4.42 1.18
CA CYS A 153 9.90 -4.34 2.50
C CYS A 153 10.59 -3.00 2.84
N GLY A 154 10.30 -1.92 2.10
CA GLY A 154 10.80 -0.59 2.46
C GLY A 154 10.10 0.00 3.68
N LEU A 155 10.83 0.82 4.44
CA LEU A 155 10.35 1.46 5.67
C LEU A 155 9.89 2.90 5.39
N THR A 156 8.69 3.24 5.84
CA THR A 156 8.18 4.62 5.79
C THR A 156 7.97 5.11 7.21
N LYS A 157 8.48 6.31 7.52
CA LYS A 157 8.40 6.89 8.86
C LYS A 157 7.52 8.13 8.86
N VAL A 158 6.44 8.08 9.64
CA VAL A 158 5.56 9.22 9.92
C VAL A 158 5.74 9.62 11.38
N ILE A 159 6.03 10.90 11.61
CA ILE A 159 6.10 11.50 12.95
C ILE A 159 4.74 12.15 13.23
N TYR A 160 4.19 11.93 14.42
CA TYR A 160 2.96 12.58 14.85
C TYR A 160 3.16 13.32 16.17
N SER A 161 2.37 14.37 16.36
CA SER A 161 2.32 15.19 17.58
C SER A 161 0.96 15.89 17.66
N GLU A 162 0.73 16.66 18.72
CA GLU A 162 -0.43 17.54 18.84
C GLU A 162 -0.53 18.56 17.68
N ARG A 163 0.60 18.89 17.03
CA ARG A 163 0.66 19.85 15.91
C ARG A 163 0.31 19.22 14.56
N GLY A 164 0.13 17.90 14.50
CA GLY A 164 -0.16 17.16 13.28
C GLY A 164 0.88 16.09 12.98
N ARG A 165 0.91 15.68 11.70
CA ARG A 165 1.68 14.54 11.20
C ARG A 165 2.61 14.98 10.09
N TYR A 166 3.78 14.37 10.05
CA TYR A 166 4.84 14.73 9.12
C TYR A 166 5.50 13.46 8.59
N LEU A 167 5.60 13.36 7.27
CA LEU A 167 6.42 12.33 6.63
C LEU A 167 7.90 12.65 6.90
N SER A 168 8.59 11.74 7.57
CA SER A 168 10.02 11.87 7.86
C SER A 168 10.87 11.16 6.82
N THR A 169 10.53 9.92 6.45
CA THR A 169 11.21 9.15 5.41
C THR A 169 10.19 8.32 4.65
N LEU A 170 10.42 8.13 3.35
CA LEU A 170 9.55 7.34 2.46
C LEU A 170 10.35 6.18 1.87
N ASN A 171 9.84 4.96 2.10
CA ASN A 171 10.33 3.73 1.48
C ASN A 171 11.85 3.51 1.60
N GLU A 172 12.45 3.78 2.75
CA GLU A 172 13.86 3.47 3.01
C GLU A 172 14.09 1.96 2.89
N HIS A 173 14.94 1.57 1.94
CA HIS A 173 15.25 0.18 1.64
C HIS A 173 16.76 -0.07 1.51
N SER A 174 17.59 0.81 2.07
CA SER A 174 19.06 0.68 2.06
C SER A 174 19.56 -0.59 2.76
N HIS A 175 18.74 -1.17 3.64
CA HIS A 175 19.04 -2.46 4.27
C HIS A 175 18.98 -3.66 3.31
N PHE A 176 18.49 -3.48 2.08
CA PHE A 176 18.61 -4.45 0.99
C PHE A 176 19.75 -4.13 0.02
N GLU A 177 20.52 -3.06 0.24
CA GLU A 177 21.71 -2.80 -0.58
C GLU A 177 22.80 -3.86 -0.32
N GLY A 178 23.73 -4.02 -1.26
CA GLY A 178 24.80 -5.00 -1.16
C GLY A 178 24.33 -6.44 -1.41
N ALA A 179 24.65 -7.35 -0.49
CA ALA A 179 24.48 -8.79 -0.69
C ALA A 179 23.01 -9.21 -0.87
N GLN A 180 22.07 -8.45 -0.32
CA GLN A 180 20.63 -8.73 -0.36
C GLN A 180 19.92 -8.06 -1.54
N ARG A 181 20.64 -7.38 -2.45
CA ARG A 181 20.04 -6.57 -3.54
C ARG A 181 19.09 -7.35 -4.45
N ALA A 182 19.33 -8.64 -4.62
CA ALA A 182 18.50 -9.53 -5.43
C ALA A 182 17.09 -9.78 -4.84
N LEU A 183 16.88 -9.51 -3.55
CA LEU A 183 15.58 -9.66 -2.88
C LEU A 183 14.66 -8.44 -3.09
N LEU A 184 15.23 -7.34 -3.60
CA LEU A 184 14.52 -6.10 -3.79
C LEU A 184 13.78 -6.10 -5.13
N THR A 185 12.46 -5.96 -5.05
CA THR A 185 11.53 -5.90 -6.16
C THR A 185 10.74 -4.60 -6.11
N TYR A 186 10.37 -4.10 -7.29
CA TYR A 186 9.48 -2.96 -7.47
C TYR A 186 8.19 -3.44 -8.12
N ARG A 187 7.11 -2.68 -7.94
CA ARG A 187 5.85 -2.91 -8.65
C ARG A 187 5.84 -2.24 -10.03
#